data_AF-A0A8T6N6N8-F1
#
_entry.id   AF-A0A8T6N6N8-F1
#
_cell.length_a   1.000
_cell.length_b   1.000
_cell.length_c   1.000
_cell.angle_alpha   90.00
_cell.angle_beta   90.00
_cell.angle_gamma   90.00
#
_symmetry.space_group_name_H-M   'P 1'
#
loop_
_entity.id
_entity.type
_entity.pdbx_description
1 polymer ?
#
loop_
_entity_poly.entity_id
_entity_poly.type
_entity_poly.pdbx_seq_one_letter_code
_entity_poly.pdbx_strand_id
1 'polypeptide(L)'
;AEDPIRNLSDWDEVDEPWQFMAACEEYHACVIACTRHHTSLPVATDATCSGLQILAGLAKDASTAKLVNVLPSDKPQDAYKVVAEQATPHVPDSIKPYMDRKTVKRVVMTVPYNAKPFSNRGYIREALKEKGVEVDKDDLTATVKAVRDAMDVIVPGPMSVMSWIESEVSNAIDRGLTEITWTTPSGFSVTQRLMKPDVKDIELQLLGRCKVRVSTGESDKVDKAHHKNATAPNLIHSLDASLLHLSALRFNAPISLIHDSVLCRATDMSVLSDIVRETYMHLFAEHEYLTTFAQQIGAETDPPMCNTLEPASVIDSTYFFC
;
A
#
# COMPACT_ATOMS: atom_id res chain seq x y z
N ALA A 1 11.55 -15.46 -27.96
CA ALA A 1 10.33 -15.53 -28.79
C ALA A 1 10.33 -16.72 -29.75
N GLU A 2 11.33 -16.86 -30.63
CA GLU A 2 11.31 -17.89 -31.69
C GLU A 2 11.55 -19.34 -31.21
N ASP A 3 12.37 -19.53 -30.18
CA ASP A 3 12.62 -20.85 -29.57
C ASP A 3 12.73 -20.71 -28.04
N PRO A 4 11.60 -20.54 -27.34
CA PRO A 4 11.60 -20.23 -25.90
C PRO A 4 12.12 -21.40 -25.05
N ILE A 5 12.01 -22.64 -25.54
CA ILE A 5 12.48 -23.83 -24.82
C ILE A 5 14.00 -23.93 -24.88
N ARG A 6 14.62 -23.67 -26.04
CA ARG A 6 16.09 -23.72 -26.15
C ARG A 6 16.80 -22.56 -25.46
N ASN A 7 16.14 -21.41 -25.35
CA ASN A 7 16.70 -20.21 -24.73
C ASN A 7 16.14 -19.97 -23.32
N LEU A 8 15.83 -21.05 -22.58
CA LEU A 8 15.20 -20.97 -21.25
C LEU A 8 15.97 -20.04 -20.30
N SER A 9 17.30 -20.14 -20.29
CA SER A 9 18.20 -19.34 -19.45
C SER A 9 18.13 -17.82 -19.70
N ASP A 10 17.60 -17.39 -20.84
CA ASP A 10 17.52 -15.97 -21.19
C ASP A 10 16.29 -15.30 -20.57
N TRP A 11 15.32 -16.08 -20.07
CA TRP A 11 14.05 -15.54 -19.60
C TRP A 11 13.50 -16.19 -18.32
N ASP A 12 14.03 -17.32 -17.85
CA ASP A 12 13.55 -17.96 -16.61
C ASP A 12 14.12 -17.32 -15.33
N GLU A 13 15.25 -16.60 -15.43
CA GLU A 13 15.90 -15.91 -14.30
C GLU A 13 15.38 -14.47 -14.06
N VAL A 14 14.49 -13.95 -14.91
CA VAL A 14 13.90 -12.61 -14.70
C VAL A 14 12.82 -12.66 -13.62
N ASP A 15 12.49 -11.52 -13.03
CA ASP A 15 11.55 -11.43 -11.90
C ASP A 15 10.15 -12.03 -12.22
N GLU A 16 9.63 -11.79 -13.43
CA GLU A 16 8.31 -12.26 -13.88
C GLU A 16 8.42 -13.03 -15.22
N PRO A 17 8.89 -14.30 -15.19
CA PRO A 17 9.39 -15.00 -16.38
C PRO A 17 8.32 -15.21 -17.45
N TRP A 18 7.10 -15.57 -17.04
CA TRP A 18 6.00 -15.81 -17.98
C TRP A 18 5.43 -14.50 -18.56
N GLN A 19 5.40 -13.42 -17.78
CA GLN A 19 4.98 -12.11 -18.28
C GLN A 19 6.03 -11.54 -19.26
N PHE A 20 7.32 -11.70 -18.94
CA PHE A 20 8.41 -11.33 -19.83
C PHE A 20 8.38 -12.12 -21.14
N MET A 21 8.13 -13.44 -21.08
CA MET A 21 7.97 -14.26 -22.28
C MET A 21 6.78 -13.81 -23.14
N ALA A 22 5.64 -13.50 -22.51
CA ALA A 22 4.48 -12.95 -23.22
C ALA A 22 4.82 -11.63 -23.92
N ALA A 23 5.57 -10.73 -23.28
CA ALA A 23 6.03 -9.48 -23.88
C ALA A 23 7.00 -9.72 -25.06
N CYS A 24 7.90 -10.69 -24.93
CA CYS A 24 8.83 -11.07 -25.99
C CYS A 24 8.10 -11.62 -27.23
N GLU A 25 7.10 -12.48 -27.05
CA GLU A 25 6.26 -12.97 -28.15
C GLU A 25 5.46 -11.82 -28.79
N GLU A 26 4.83 -10.97 -27.99
CA GLU A 26 4.06 -9.82 -28.46
C GLU A 26 4.92 -8.86 -29.30
N TYR A 27 6.10 -8.51 -28.79
CA TYR A 27 7.03 -7.62 -29.47
C TYR A 27 7.57 -8.24 -30.77
N HIS A 28 7.92 -9.53 -30.75
CA HIS A 28 8.34 -10.22 -31.97
C HIS A 28 7.24 -10.25 -33.02
N ALA A 29 6.02 -10.65 -32.66
CA ALA A 29 4.90 -10.74 -33.58
C ALA A 29 4.46 -9.38 -34.15
N CYS A 30 4.49 -8.32 -33.34
CA CYS A 30 4.01 -6.99 -33.75
C CYS A 30 5.08 -6.11 -34.41
N VAL A 31 6.34 -6.21 -33.98
CA VAL A 31 7.40 -5.25 -34.34
C VAL A 31 8.49 -5.88 -35.22
N ILE A 32 8.89 -7.12 -34.94
CA ILE A 32 10.01 -7.78 -35.65
C ILE A 32 9.51 -8.53 -36.88
N ALA A 33 8.63 -9.51 -36.67
CA ALA A 33 8.09 -10.37 -37.71
C ALA A 33 6.84 -9.78 -38.38
N CYS A 34 6.19 -8.81 -37.72
CA CYS A 34 4.98 -8.14 -38.20
C CYS A 34 3.86 -9.11 -38.63
N THR A 35 3.76 -10.27 -37.96
CA THR A 35 2.71 -11.28 -38.19
C THR A 35 1.38 -10.86 -37.56
N ARG A 36 1.41 -9.93 -36.59
CA ARG A 36 0.25 -9.28 -35.99
C ARG A 36 0.33 -7.76 -36.19
N HIS A 37 -0.78 -7.14 -36.59
CA HIS A 37 -0.87 -5.69 -36.81
C HIS A 37 -1.46 -4.93 -35.61
N HIS A 38 -1.80 -5.63 -34.54
CA HIS A 38 -2.35 -5.05 -33.32
C HIS A 38 -1.79 -5.78 -32.11
N THR A 39 -1.68 -5.05 -30.99
CA THR A 39 -1.32 -5.63 -29.70
C THR A 39 -2.56 -6.00 -28.89
N SER A 40 -2.51 -7.13 -28.20
CA SER A 40 -3.52 -7.61 -27.26
C SER A 40 -2.95 -7.80 -25.85
N LEU A 41 -1.64 -7.74 -25.68
CA LEU A 41 -1.00 -7.86 -24.37
C LEU A 41 -1.25 -6.57 -23.56
N PRO A 42 -1.90 -6.66 -22.39
CA PRO A 42 -2.01 -5.50 -21.53
C PRO A 42 -0.64 -5.15 -20.96
N VAL A 43 -0.36 -3.86 -20.88
CA VAL A 43 0.78 -3.32 -20.13
C VAL A 43 0.28 -2.87 -18.76
N ALA A 44 1.03 -3.20 -17.72
CA ALA A 44 0.75 -2.83 -16.34
C ALA A 44 1.56 -1.59 -15.95
N THR A 45 0.96 -0.71 -15.15
CA THR A 45 1.66 0.31 -14.37
C THR A 45 1.20 0.23 -12.92
N ASP A 46 2.14 0.32 -12.00
CA ASP A 46 1.89 0.15 -10.57
C ASP A 46 2.06 1.48 -9.84
N ALA A 47 1.27 1.68 -8.79
CA ALA A 47 1.54 2.73 -7.82
C ALA A 47 2.90 2.47 -7.13
N THR A 48 3.74 3.51 -7.01
CA THR A 48 5.05 3.37 -6.32
C THR A 48 4.89 2.84 -4.88
N CYS A 49 3.92 3.40 -4.16
CA CYS A 49 3.50 2.98 -2.82
C CYS A 49 2.11 3.57 -2.52
N SER A 50 1.04 2.90 -2.98
CA SER A 50 -0.33 3.41 -2.92
C SER A 50 -0.72 3.93 -1.52
N GLY A 51 -0.43 3.17 -0.47
CA GLY A 51 -0.76 3.58 0.90
C GLY A 51 -0.12 4.90 1.31
N LEU A 52 1.15 5.12 0.99
CA LEU A 52 1.82 6.41 1.26
C LEU A 52 1.34 7.52 0.31
N GLN A 53 1.01 7.22 -0.94
CA GLN A 53 0.44 8.20 -1.86
C GLN A 53 -0.92 8.73 -1.35
N ILE A 54 -1.82 7.84 -0.92
CA ILE A 54 -3.11 8.23 -0.34
C ILE A 54 -2.91 9.00 0.96
N LEU A 55 -2.04 8.53 1.86
CA LEU A 55 -1.78 9.23 3.12
C LEU A 55 -1.13 10.60 2.92
N ALA A 56 -0.23 10.75 1.95
CA ALA A 56 0.35 12.05 1.60
C ALA A 56 -0.70 13.03 1.08
N GLY A 57 -1.65 12.54 0.26
CA GLY A 57 -2.81 13.30 -0.20
C GLY A 57 -3.72 13.72 0.95
N LEU A 58 -4.05 12.79 1.86
CA LEU A 58 -4.87 13.06 3.05
C LEU A 58 -4.24 14.11 3.96
N ALA A 59 -2.92 14.00 4.21
CA ALA A 59 -2.18 14.94 5.05
C ALA A 59 -1.86 16.27 4.33
N LYS A 60 -2.04 16.36 3.01
CA LYS A 60 -1.48 17.42 2.15
C LYS A 60 0.03 17.62 2.40
N ASP A 61 0.79 16.52 2.43
CA ASP A 61 2.23 16.51 2.70
C ASP A 61 3.05 16.45 1.41
N ALA A 62 3.58 17.60 0.97
CA ALA A 62 4.42 17.69 -0.23
C ALA A 62 5.70 16.87 -0.14
N SER A 63 6.29 16.78 1.05
CA SER A 63 7.57 16.11 1.24
C SER A 63 7.44 14.61 1.01
N THR A 64 6.41 13.99 1.60
CA THR A 64 6.09 12.59 1.33
C THR A 64 5.60 12.42 -0.11
N ALA A 65 4.69 13.27 -0.60
CA ALA A 65 4.16 13.19 -1.96
C ALA A 65 5.28 13.13 -3.01
N LYS A 66 6.34 13.92 -2.84
CA LYS A 66 7.54 13.84 -3.68
C LYS A 66 8.20 12.46 -3.61
N LEU A 67 8.45 11.93 -2.41
CA LEU A 67 9.13 10.64 -2.21
C LEU A 67 8.40 9.45 -2.84
N VAL A 68 7.08 9.55 -2.99
CA VAL A 68 6.23 8.52 -3.61
C VAL A 68 5.69 8.93 -4.98
N ASN A 69 6.42 9.82 -5.66
CA ASN A 69 6.19 10.19 -7.06
C ASN A 69 4.81 10.80 -7.37
N VAL A 70 4.13 11.36 -6.36
CA VAL A 70 2.91 12.18 -6.58
C VAL A 70 3.30 13.52 -7.21
N LEU A 71 4.48 14.05 -6.87
CA LEU A 71 5.00 15.29 -7.45
C LEU A 71 5.98 15.01 -8.60
N PRO A 72 6.01 15.88 -9.63
CA PRO A 72 6.89 15.74 -10.78
C PRO A 72 8.36 15.77 -10.38
N SER A 73 9.15 14.97 -11.07
CA SER A 73 10.60 14.90 -10.91
C SER A 73 11.26 14.37 -12.19
N ASP A 74 12.52 14.74 -12.40
CA ASP A 74 13.29 14.28 -13.58
C ASP A 74 13.67 12.79 -13.51
N LYS A 75 13.57 12.18 -12.33
CA LYS A 75 13.91 10.79 -12.05
C LYS A 75 12.96 10.21 -11.01
N PRO A 76 12.63 8.92 -11.09
CA PRO A 76 11.77 8.29 -10.10
C PRO A 76 12.39 8.37 -8.70
N GLN A 77 11.59 8.75 -7.73
CA GLN A 77 11.94 8.77 -6.31
C GLN A 77 11.73 7.37 -5.72
N ASP A 78 12.56 7.03 -4.72
CA ASP A 78 12.53 5.74 -4.05
C ASP A 78 12.45 5.94 -2.53
N ALA A 79 11.22 6.06 -2.02
CA ALA A 79 10.96 6.19 -0.59
C ALA A 79 11.60 5.06 0.24
N TYR A 80 11.65 3.84 -0.31
CA TYR A 80 12.26 2.69 0.38
C TYR A 80 13.76 2.89 0.58
N LYS A 81 14.46 3.37 -0.45
CA LYS A 81 15.89 3.68 -0.36
C LYS A 81 16.15 4.78 0.66
N VAL A 82 15.37 5.86 0.63
CA VAL A 82 15.52 6.98 1.57
C VAL A 82 15.31 6.52 3.01
N VAL A 83 14.30 5.70 3.28
CA VAL A 83 14.07 5.12 4.62
C VAL A 83 15.22 4.19 5.04
N ALA A 84 15.75 3.38 4.11
CA ALA A 84 16.90 2.53 4.42
C ALA A 84 18.13 3.35 4.80
N GLU A 85 18.45 4.40 4.04
CA GLU A 85 19.56 5.30 4.32
C GLU A 85 19.38 6.02 5.66
N GLN A 86 18.16 6.49 5.98
CA GLN A 86 17.84 7.13 7.26
C GLN A 86 17.94 6.15 8.44
N ALA A 87 17.55 4.90 8.26
CA ALA A 87 17.60 3.89 9.33
C ALA A 87 19.03 3.38 9.59
N THR A 88 19.89 3.32 8.56
CA THR A 88 21.20 2.66 8.61
C THR A 88 22.12 3.14 9.74
N PRO A 89 22.24 4.43 10.07
CA PRO A 89 23.07 4.88 11.19
C PRO A 89 22.61 4.34 12.56
N HIS A 90 21.34 3.96 12.68
CA HIS A 90 20.67 3.60 13.93
C HIS A 90 20.46 2.09 14.10
N VAL A 91 20.82 1.27 13.12
CA VAL A 91 20.80 -0.20 13.26
C VAL A 91 22.11 -0.70 13.90
N PRO A 92 22.12 -1.91 14.47
CA PRO A 92 23.35 -2.56 14.96
C PRO A 92 24.42 -2.68 13.87
N ASP A 93 25.70 -2.60 14.25
CA ASP A 93 26.84 -2.69 13.31
C ASP A 93 26.86 -4.00 12.52
N SER A 94 26.35 -5.09 13.10
CA SER A 94 26.15 -6.39 12.46
C SER A 94 25.19 -6.34 11.27
N ILE A 95 24.25 -5.39 11.26
CA ILE A 95 23.17 -5.28 10.26
C ILE A 95 23.43 -4.18 9.23
N LYS A 96 24.20 -3.12 9.60
CA LYS A 96 24.49 -1.98 8.71
C LYS A 96 24.90 -2.37 7.27
N PRO A 97 25.80 -3.35 7.04
CA PRO A 97 26.22 -3.71 5.68
C PRO A 97 25.10 -4.29 4.81
N TYR A 98 24.02 -4.77 5.44
CA TYR A 98 22.91 -5.44 4.78
C TYR A 98 21.66 -4.56 4.70
N MET A 99 21.73 -3.31 5.16
CA MET A 99 20.64 -2.34 5.02
C MET A 99 20.58 -1.81 3.58
N ASP A 100 19.46 -2.07 2.93
CA ASP A 100 19.16 -1.56 1.60
C ASP A 100 17.64 -1.44 1.41
N ARG A 101 17.26 -1.01 0.21
CA ARG A 101 15.88 -0.95 -0.26
C ARG A 101 15.11 -2.23 0.04
N LYS A 102 15.68 -3.40 -0.26
CA LYS A 102 15.02 -4.71 -0.12
C LYS A 102 14.75 -5.06 1.35
N THR A 103 15.69 -4.75 2.25
CA THR A 103 15.56 -4.99 3.69
C THR A 103 14.38 -4.26 4.30
N VAL A 104 14.12 -3.01 3.88
CA VAL A 104 13.05 -2.19 4.47
C VAL A 104 11.75 -2.22 3.67
N LYS A 105 11.77 -2.57 2.37
CA LYS A 105 10.63 -2.48 1.44
C LYS A 105 9.32 -2.97 2.04
N ARG A 106 9.28 -4.22 2.53
CA ARG A 106 8.04 -4.80 3.08
C ARG A 106 7.56 -4.07 4.34
N VAL A 107 8.45 -3.52 5.16
CA VAL A 107 8.05 -2.72 6.33
C VAL A 107 7.43 -1.40 5.89
N VAL A 108 8.12 -0.66 5.02
CA VAL A 108 7.65 0.63 4.50
C VAL A 108 6.32 0.50 3.75
N MET A 109 6.11 -0.59 3.00
CA MET A 109 4.85 -0.87 2.31
C MET A 109 3.69 -1.21 3.25
N THR A 110 3.96 -1.87 4.38
CA THR A 110 2.91 -2.44 5.25
C THR A 110 2.57 -1.55 6.45
N VAL A 111 3.47 -0.64 6.84
CA VAL A 111 3.21 0.33 7.91
C VAL A 111 2.01 1.25 7.59
N PRO A 112 1.81 1.79 6.37
CA PRO A 112 0.59 2.51 5.99
C PRO A 112 -0.70 1.72 6.24
N TYR A 113 -0.62 0.39 6.11
CA TYR A 113 -1.70 -0.54 6.43
C TYR A 113 -1.61 -1.08 7.87
N ASN A 114 -1.03 -0.27 8.74
CA ASN A 114 -0.97 -0.46 10.18
C ASN A 114 -0.31 -1.77 10.65
N ALA A 115 0.63 -2.30 9.87
CA ALA A 115 1.44 -3.44 10.30
C ALA A 115 2.20 -3.08 11.59
N LYS A 116 2.12 -3.99 12.56
CA LYS A 116 2.72 -3.81 13.88
C LYS A 116 4.19 -4.32 13.91
N PRO A 117 5.01 -3.85 14.87
CA PRO A 117 6.42 -4.25 14.97
C PRO A 117 6.64 -5.77 14.96
N PHE A 118 5.71 -6.54 15.54
CA PHE A 118 5.78 -8.00 15.52
C PHE A 118 5.83 -8.58 14.09
N SER A 119 4.96 -8.13 13.19
CA SER A 119 4.96 -8.55 11.78
C SER A 119 6.21 -8.04 11.06
N ASN A 120 6.64 -6.80 11.33
CA ASN A 120 7.83 -6.22 10.71
C ASN A 120 9.11 -7.01 11.04
N ARG A 121 9.21 -7.62 12.24
CA ARG A 121 10.31 -8.55 12.57
C ARG A 121 10.36 -9.74 11.62
N GLY A 122 9.20 -10.26 11.22
CA GLY A 122 9.10 -11.33 10.22
C GLY A 122 9.71 -10.89 8.89
N TYR A 123 9.28 -9.72 8.40
CA TYR A 123 9.71 -9.17 7.11
C TYR A 123 11.21 -8.88 7.05
N ILE A 124 11.76 -8.20 8.05
CA ILE A 124 13.20 -7.89 8.08
C ILE A 124 14.02 -9.17 8.21
N ARG A 125 13.58 -10.14 9.03
CA ARG A 125 14.29 -11.43 9.15
C ARG A 125 14.34 -12.18 7.83
N GLU A 126 13.22 -12.24 7.10
CA GLU A 126 13.17 -12.90 5.79
C GLU A 126 14.10 -12.22 4.79
N ALA A 127 14.07 -10.89 4.72
CA ALA A 127 14.95 -10.13 3.82
C ALA A 127 16.45 -10.29 4.14
N LEU A 128 16.82 -10.41 5.41
CA LEU A 128 18.20 -10.70 5.83
C LEU A 128 18.59 -12.15 5.54
N LYS A 129 17.67 -13.10 5.74
CA LYS A 129 17.89 -14.51 5.45
C LYS A 129 18.14 -14.76 3.96
N GLU A 130 17.42 -14.06 3.07
CA GLU A 130 17.68 -14.09 1.62
C GLU A 130 19.10 -13.62 1.25
N LYS A 131 19.75 -12.86 2.12
CA LYS A 131 21.16 -12.42 1.97
C LYS A 131 22.14 -13.33 2.71
N GLY A 132 21.68 -14.45 3.27
CA GLY A 132 22.50 -15.37 4.06
C GLY A 132 22.84 -14.87 5.46
N VAL A 133 22.10 -13.90 6.00
CA VAL A 133 22.34 -13.31 7.32
C VAL A 133 21.32 -13.82 8.33
N GLU A 134 21.78 -14.57 9.33
CA GLU A 134 20.99 -14.94 10.50
C GLU A 134 21.15 -13.86 11.58
N VAL A 135 20.04 -13.22 11.93
CA VAL A 135 20.00 -12.13 12.91
C VAL A 135 19.42 -12.61 14.24
N ASP A 136 20.04 -12.23 15.35
CA ASP A 136 19.53 -12.55 16.68
C ASP A 136 18.29 -11.71 17.04
N LYS A 137 17.69 -12.00 18.19
CA LYS A 137 16.42 -11.38 18.58
C LYS A 137 16.56 -9.91 18.95
N ASP A 138 17.69 -9.50 19.52
CA ASP A 138 17.89 -8.14 20.03
C ASP A 138 18.25 -7.22 18.87
N ASP A 139 19.17 -7.64 18.00
CA ASP A 139 19.54 -6.89 16.80
C ASP A 139 18.36 -6.72 15.85
N LEU A 140 17.52 -7.75 15.69
CA LEU A 140 16.29 -7.65 14.91
C LEU A 140 15.30 -6.65 15.52
N THR A 141 15.20 -6.60 16.85
CA THR A 141 14.32 -5.63 17.54
C THR A 141 14.81 -4.20 17.32
N ALA A 142 16.11 -3.98 17.50
CA ALA A 142 16.74 -2.67 17.27
C ALA A 142 16.59 -2.23 15.82
N THR A 143 16.77 -3.14 14.85
CA THR A 143 16.61 -2.86 13.42
C THR A 143 15.18 -2.47 13.07
N VAL A 144 14.18 -3.23 13.55
CA VAL A 144 12.76 -2.88 13.33
C VAL A 144 12.44 -1.51 13.93
N LYS A 145 12.95 -1.23 15.13
CA LYS A 145 12.76 0.08 15.77
C LYS A 145 13.37 1.19 14.91
N ALA A 146 14.63 1.07 14.51
CA ALA A 146 15.32 2.05 13.67
C ALA A 146 14.60 2.34 12.35
N VAL A 147 14.06 1.31 11.69
CA VAL A 147 13.29 1.47 10.44
C VAL A 147 11.97 2.21 10.68
N ARG A 148 11.28 1.95 11.80
CA ARG A 148 10.03 2.66 12.14
C ARG A 148 10.30 4.09 12.58
N ASP A 149 11.33 4.33 13.39
CA ASP A 149 11.76 5.67 13.78
C ASP A 149 12.17 6.48 12.53
N ALA A 150 12.79 5.84 11.53
CA ALA A 150 13.07 6.48 10.24
C ALA A 150 11.81 6.85 9.46
N MET A 151 10.75 6.04 9.51
CA MET A 151 9.46 6.38 8.90
C MET A 151 8.84 7.63 9.53
N ASP A 152 8.90 7.78 10.86
CA ASP A 152 8.41 8.97 11.55
C ASP A 152 9.14 10.27 11.13
N VAL A 153 10.41 10.14 10.73
CA VAL A 153 11.22 11.26 10.22
C VAL A 153 10.96 11.54 8.73
N ILE A 154 10.88 10.50 7.91
CA ILE A 154 10.84 10.62 6.44
C ILE A 154 9.42 10.86 5.92
N VAL A 155 8.40 10.32 6.59
CA VAL A 155 6.98 10.45 6.20
C VAL A 155 6.10 10.90 7.39
N PRO A 156 6.40 12.06 8.01
CA PRO A 156 5.74 12.50 9.23
C PRO A 156 4.23 12.73 9.06
N GLY A 157 3.81 13.26 7.90
CA GLY A 157 2.39 13.47 7.58
C GLY A 157 1.58 12.17 7.67
N PRO A 158 1.90 11.15 6.85
CA PRO A 158 1.27 9.83 6.94
C PRO A 158 1.24 9.22 8.35
N MET A 159 2.35 9.28 9.08
CA MET A 159 2.44 8.70 10.43
C MET A 159 1.52 9.42 11.43
N SER A 160 1.40 10.75 11.31
CA SER A 160 0.48 11.55 12.13
C SER A 160 -0.98 11.24 11.82
N VAL A 161 -1.36 11.12 10.54
CA VAL A 161 -2.73 10.77 10.11
C VAL A 161 -3.13 9.41 10.65
N MET A 162 -2.27 8.40 10.52
CA MET A 162 -2.53 7.06 11.04
C MET A 162 -2.76 7.06 12.55
N SER A 163 -1.88 7.74 13.30
CA SER A 163 -1.97 7.81 14.77
C SER A 163 -3.23 8.55 15.23
N TRP A 164 -3.64 9.58 14.48
CA TRP A 164 -4.86 10.32 14.72
C TRP A 164 -6.11 9.46 14.44
N ILE A 165 -6.20 8.77 13.29
CA ILE A 165 -7.31 7.84 12.98
C ILE A 165 -7.46 6.79 14.08
N GLU A 166 -6.34 6.19 14.51
CA GLU A 166 -6.33 5.21 15.59
C GLU A 166 -6.92 5.74 16.91
N SER A 167 -6.62 7.00 17.23
CA SER A 167 -7.07 7.66 18.45
C SER A 167 -8.55 8.03 18.37
N GLU A 168 -8.98 8.65 17.27
CA GLU A 168 -10.37 9.08 17.09
C GLU A 168 -11.35 7.92 16.95
N VAL A 169 -10.93 6.82 16.31
CA VAL A 169 -11.73 5.59 16.28
C VAL A 169 -11.87 5.00 17.67
N SER A 170 -10.78 4.99 18.45
CA SER A 170 -10.82 4.54 19.85
C SER A 170 -11.81 5.38 20.67
N ASN A 171 -11.77 6.70 20.51
CA ASN A 171 -12.67 7.64 21.19
C ASN A 171 -14.12 7.44 20.73
N ALA A 172 -14.37 7.24 19.44
CA ALA A 172 -15.69 6.96 18.88
C ALA A 172 -16.34 5.72 19.50
N ILE A 173 -15.58 4.62 19.63
CA ILE A 173 -16.08 3.41 20.29
C ILE A 173 -16.30 3.65 21.79
N ASP A 174 -15.44 4.42 22.46
CA ASP A 174 -15.64 4.78 23.89
C ASP A 174 -16.90 5.63 24.12
N ARG A 175 -17.28 6.47 23.15
CA ARG A 175 -18.56 7.20 23.14
C ARG A 175 -19.78 6.30 22.93
N GLY A 176 -19.58 5.02 22.62
CA GLY A 176 -20.64 4.03 22.48
C GLY A 176 -21.02 3.68 21.03
N LEU A 177 -20.25 4.13 20.03
CA LEU A 177 -20.44 3.64 18.67
C LEU A 177 -20.08 2.15 18.61
N THR A 178 -20.91 1.38 17.92
CA THR A 178 -20.69 -0.06 17.69
C THR A 178 -20.12 -0.37 16.32
N GLU A 179 -20.15 0.61 15.42
CA GLU A 179 -19.64 0.55 14.06
C GLU A 179 -19.16 1.94 13.63
N ILE A 180 -18.27 1.96 12.63
CA ILE A 180 -17.74 3.19 12.04
C ILE A 180 -18.15 3.20 10.57
N THR A 181 -18.83 4.27 10.14
CA THR A 181 -19.31 4.41 8.77
C THR A 181 -18.77 5.68 8.14
N TRP A 182 -18.29 5.58 6.91
CA TRP A 182 -17.87 6.72 6.09
C TRP A 182 -18.30 6.53 4.64
N THR A 183 -18.38 7.62 3.89
CA THR A 183 -18.68 7.59 2.46
C THR A 183 -17.46 8.02 1.67
N THR A 184 -17.03 7.18 0.71
CA THR A 184 -15.90 7.47 -0.15
C THR A 184 -16.26 8.52 -1.21
N PRO A 185 -15.26 9.13 -1.86
CA PRO A 185 -15.49 10.10 -2.94
C PRO A 185 -16.39 9.59 -4.08
N SER A 186 -16.31 8.30 -4.39
CA SER A 186 -17.13 7.66 -5.43
C SER A 186 -18.58 7.40 -5.00
N GLY A 187 -18.96 7.83 -3.78
CA GLY A 187 -20.28 7.63 -3.20
C GLY A 187 -20.49 6.26 -2.55
N PHE A 188 -19.44 5.44 -2.42
CA PHE A 188 -19.53 4.13 -1.79
C PHE A 188 -19.54 4.28 -0.25
N SER A 189 -20.58 3.78 0.41
CA SER A 189 -20.67 3.78 1.87
C SER A 189 -19.95 2.55 2.44
N VAL A 190 -18.95 2.78 3.28
CA VAL A 190 -18.21 1.73 3.99
C VAL A 190 -18.67 1.72 5.44
N THR A 191 -19.12 0.55 5.91
CA THR A 191 -19.46 0.33 7.32
C THR A 191 -18.54 -0.75 7.89
N GLN A 192 -17.69 -0.36 8.83
CA GLN A 192 -16.83 -1.26 9.58
C GLN A 192 -17.53 -1.63 10.88
N ARG A 193 -17.88 -2.91 11.04
CA ARG A 193 -18.42 -3.49 12.28
C ARG A 193 -17.55 -4.68 12.66
N LEU A 194 -16.74 -4.54 13.71
CA LEU A 194 -15.80 -5.57 14.16
C LEU A 194 -16.12 -5.95 15.59
N MET A 195 -16.72 -7.13 15.74
CA MET A 195 -17.16 -7.68 17.01
C MET A 195 -16.20 -8.75 17.50
N LYS A 196 -16.14 -8.96 18.81
CA LYS A 196 -15.40 -10.09 19.37
C LYS A 196 -16.10 -11.39 19.00
N PRO A 197 -15.37 -12.42 18.55
CA PRO A 197 -15.98 -13.72 18.28
C PRO A 197 -16.44 -14.37 19.58
N ASP A 198 -17.54 -15.09 19.52
CA ASP A 198 -17.86 -16.11 20.52
C ASP A 198 -16.97 -17.31 20.28
N VAL A 199 -16.34 -17.79 21.34
CA VAL A 199 -15.32 -18.83 21.25
C VAL A 199 -15.66 -19.98 22.18
N LYS A 200 -15.59 -21.21 21.67
CA LYS A 200 -15.72 -22.44 22.45
C LYS A 200 -14.45 -23.26 22.35
N ASP A 201 -13.99 -23.74 23.50
CA ASP A 201 -12.93 -24.74 23.56
C ASP A 201 -13.56 -26.14 23.47
N ILE A 202 -13.20 -26.88 22.43
CA ILE A 202 -13.64 -28.25 22.17
C ILE A 202 -12.50 -29.19 22.54
N GLU A 203 -12.75 -30.11 23.47
CA GLU A 203 -11.81 -31.15 23.83
C GLU A 203 -12.08 -32.41 23.00
N LEU A 204 -11.09 -32.81 22.19
CA LEU A 204 -11.12 -33.96 21.30
C LEU A 204 -10.19 -35.05 21.83
N GLN A 205 -10.62 -36.30 21.75
CA GLN A 205 -9.79 -37.47 22.05
C GLN A 205 -9.12 -38.00 20.77
N LEU A 206 -8.25 -37.20 20.16
CA LEU A 206 -7.58 -37.53 18.90
C LEU A 206 -6.06 -37.59 19.14
N LEU A 207 -5.47 -38.78 19.06
CA LEU A 207 -4.05 -39.07 19.36
C LEU A 207 -3.57 -38.54 20.73
N GLY A 208 -4.46 -38.54 21.73
CA GLY A 208 -4.26 -37.90 23.03
C GLY A 208 -5.44 -36.98 23.38
N ARG A 209 -5.25 -36.08 24.36
CA ARG A 209 -6.18 -34.96 24.60
C ARG A 209 -5.74 -33.76 23.76
N CYS A 210 -6.58 -33.35 22.82
CA CYS A 210 -6.38 -32.17 22.00
C CYS A 210 -7.47 -31.14 22.35
N LYS A 211 -7.08 -29.90 22.65
CA LYS A 211 -8.03 -28.80 22.83
C LYS A 211 -7.97 -27.90 21.60
N VAL A 212 -9.11 -27.76 20.93
CA VAL A 212 -9.25 -26.88 19.75
C VAL A 212 -10.17 -25.74 20.13
N ARG A 213 -9.72 -24.52 19.84
CA ARG A 213 -10.51 -23.30 20.05
C ARG A 213 -11.21 -22.92 18.75
N VAL A 214 -12.54 -22.87 18.76
CA VAL A 214 -13.36 -22.63 17.57
C VAL A 214 -14.25 -21.41 17.79
N SER A 215 -14.31 -20.52 16.79
CA SER A 215 -15.29 -19.43 16.78
C SER A 215 -16.66 -19.99 16.41
N THR A 216 -17.68 -19.72 17.22
CA THR A 216 -19.04 -20.24 17.03
C THR A 216 -20.06 -19.17 16.65
N GLY A 217 -19.61 -17.93 16.43
CA GLY A 217 -20.45 -16.79 16.12
C GLY A 217 -19.76 -15.47 16.46
N GLU A 218 -20.50 -14.37 16.30
CA GLU A 218 -20.12 -13.05 16.77
C GLU A 218 -20.83 -12.72 18.06
N SER A 219 -20.11 -12.17 19.03
CA SER A 219 -20.69 -11.64 20.26
C SER A 219 -21.20 -10.20 20.06
N ASP A 220 -22.00 -9.69 21.00
CA ASP A 220 -22.41 -8.28 21.04
C ASP A 220 -21.33 -7.33 21.58
N LYS A 221 -20.11 -7.81 21.83
CA LYS A 221 -19.01 -7.01 22.35
C LYS A 221 -18.17 -6.46 21.21
N VAL A 222 -18.12 -5.14 21.08
CA VAL A 222 -17.28 -4.45 20.09
C VAL A 222 -15.80 -4.78 20.34
N ASP A 223 -15.08 -5.11 19.28
CA ASP A 223 -13.63 -5.29 19.32
C ASP A 223 -12.93 -3.95 19.01
N LYS A 224 -12.84 -3.11 20.04
CA LYS A 224 -12.18 -1.81 19.97
C LYS A 224 -10.75 -1.89 19.43
N ALA A 225 -9.99 -2.90 19.81
CA ALA A 225 -8.60 -3.05 19.36
C ALA A 225 -8.55 -3.38 17.86
N HIS A 226 -9.46 -4.23 17.38
CA HIS A 226 -9.58 -4.53 15.96
C HIS A 226 -10.05 -3.32 15.15
N HIS A 227 -11.06 -2.58 15.63
CA HIS A 227 -11.48 -1.30 15.03
C HIS A 227 -10.32 -0.32 14.89
N LYS A 228 -9.60 -0.08 15.98
CA LYS A 228 -8.42 0.79 15.98
C LYS A 228 -7.41 0.36 14.92
N ASN A 229 -7.10 -0.94 14.85
CA ASN A 229 -6.07 -1.43 13.95
C ASN A 229 -6.48 -1.43 12.46
N ALA A 230 -7.76 -1.69 12.17
CA ALA A 230 -8.26 -1.90 10.82
C ALA A 230 -8.71 -0.61 10.11
N THR A 231 -9.05 0.45 10.84
CA THR A 231 -9.69 1.63 10.23
C THR A 231 -8.79 2.40 9.27
N ALA A 232 -7.53 2.69 9.64
CA ALA A 232 -6.61 3.37 8.73
C ALA A 232 -6.40 2.57 7.42
N PRO A 233 -6.08 1.26 7.46
CA PRO A 233 -6.02 0.43 6.25
C PRO A 233 -7.31 0.45 5.43
N ASN A 234 -8.47 0.27 6.09
CA ASN A 234 -9.76 0.22 5.39
C ASN A 234 -10.12 1.57 4.76
N LEU A 235 -9.80 2.69 5.42
CA LEU A 235 -9.99 4.02 4.85
C LEU A 235 -9.11 4.20 3.62
N ILE A 236 -7.82 3.88 3.70
CA ILE A 236 -6.88 3.96 2.58
C ILE A 236 -7.36 3.10 1.41
N HIS A 237 -7.74 1.85 1.66
CA HIS A 237 -8.29 0.94 0.64
C HIS A 237 -9.62 1.39 0.08
N SER A 238 -10.43 2.09 0.85
CA SER A 238 -11.67 2.67 0.31
C SER A 238 -11.41 3.85 -0.62
N LEU A 239 -10.32 4.59 -0.38
CA LEU A 239 -9.91 5.75 -1.18
C LEU A 239 -9.15 5.33 -2.44
N ASP A 240 -8.27 4.31 -2.37
CA ASP A 240 -7.62 3.74 -3.55
C ASP A 240 -8.65 3.15 -4.53
N ALA A 241 -9.64 2.43 -4.02
CA ALA A 241 -10.75 1.91 -4.81
C ALA A 241 -11.58 3.04 -5.42
N SER A 242 -11.80 4.12 -4.68
CA SER A 242 -12.53 5.29 -5.17
C SER A 242 -11.79 6.00 -6.30
N LEU A 243 -10.47 6.13 -6.20
CA LEU A 243 -9.63 6.69 -7.27
C LEU A 243 -9.78 5.89 -8.56
N LEU A 244 -9.65 4.56 -8.47
CA LEU A 244 -9.73 3.68 -9.63
C LEU A 244 -11.13 3.59 -10.20
N HIS A 245 -12.15 3.56 -9.34
CA HIS A 245 -13.55 3.56 -9.77
C HIS A 245 -13.87 4.82 -10.60
N LEU A 246 -13.52 6.00 -10.09
CA LEU A 246 -13.72 7.27 -10.81
C LEU A 246 -12.89 7.36 -12.08
N SER A 247 -11.66 6.84 -12.07
CA SER A 247 -10.80 6.77 -13.26
C SER A 247 -11.39 5.85 -14.33
N ALA A 248 -11.88 4.67 -13.94
CA ALA A 248 -12.48 3.69 -14.85
C ALA A 248 -13.76 4.24 -15.52
N LEU A 249 -14.57 5.04 -14.81
CA LEU A 249 -15.73 5.71 -15.40
C LEU A 249 -15.36 6.69 -16.53
N ARG A 250 -14.14 7.24 -16.50
CA ARG A 250 -13.63 8.21 -17.48
C ARG A 250 -12.85 7.54 -18.61
N PHE A 251 -12.45 6.27 -18.45
CA PHE A 251 -11.61 5.55 -19.39
C PHE A 251 -12.43 4.72 -20.38
N ASN A 252 -12.36 5.06 -21.67
CA ASN A 252 -13.16 4.44 -22.73
C ASN A 252 -12.38 3.38 -23.53
N ALA A 253 -11.76 2.44 -22.83
CA ALA A 253 -11.02 1.33 -23.42
C ALA A 253 -10.96 0.12 -22.46
N PRO A 254 -10.57 -1.09 -22.94
CA PRO A 254 -10.42 -2.25 -22.08
C PRO A 254 -9.40 -1.99 -20.97
N ILE A 255 -9.81 -2.27 -19.73
CA ILE A 255 -9.00 -2.14 -18.53
C ILE A 255 -9.06 -3.43 -17.73
N SER A 256 -7.94 -3.79 -17.12
CA SER A 256 -7.85 -4.79 -16.07
C SER A 256 -7.21 -4.13 -14.85
N LEU A 257 -7.64 -4.53 -13.65
CA LEU A 257 -7.23 -3.91 -12.40
C LEU A 257 -6.78 -4.99 -11.44
N ILE A 258 -5.66 -4.76 -10.76
CA ILE A 258 -5.19 -5.57 -9.62
C ILE A 258 -4.91 -4.59 -8.49
N HIS A 259 -5.96 -4.21 -7.75
CA HIS A 259 -5.87 -3.13 -6.77
C HIS A 259 -5.17 -1.90 -7.36
N ASP A 260 -4.02 -1.50 -6.81
CA ASP A 260 -3.19 -0.36 -7.22
C ASP A 260 -2.30 -0.59 -8.46
N SER A 261 -2.55 -1.66 -9.20
CA SER A 261 -1.99 -1.92 -10.53
C SER A 261 -3.06 -1.75 -11.60
N VAL A 262 -2.80 -0.89 -12.59
CA VAL A 262 -3.70 -0.65 -13.71
C VAL A 262 -3.13 -1.22 -15.00
N LEU A 263 -3.97 -1.95 -15.73
CA LEU A 263 -3.58 -2.65 -16.95
C LEU A 263 -4.48 -2.23 -18.10
N CYS A 264 -3.89 -1.83 -19.22
CA CYS A 264 -4.64 -1.56 -20.45
C CYS A 264 -3.77 -1.82 -21.69
N ARG A 265 -4.29 -1.59 -22.90
CA ARG A 265 -3.50 -1.73 -24.12
C ARG A 265 -2.37 -0.69 -24.12
N ALA A 266 -1.21 -1.07 -24.68
CA ALA A 266 -0.06 -0.16 -24.77
C ALA A 266 -0.39 1.19 -25.44
N THR A 267 -1.33 1.20 -26.39
CA THR A 267 -1.79 2.42 -27.10
C THR A 267 -2.67 3.34 -26.26
N ASP A 268 -3.25 2.85 -25.16
CA ASP A 268 -4.19 3.61 -24.31
C ASP A 268 -3.56 4.05 -22.99
N MET A 269 -2.35 3.56 -22.66
CA MET A 269 -1.74 3.76 -21.35
C MET A 269 -1.48 5.24 -21.02
N SER A 270 -1.10 6.06 -22.01
CA SER A 270 -0.95 7.50 -21.78
C SER A 270 -2.27 8.15 -21.33
N VAL A 271 -3.39 7.78 -21.98
CA VAL A 271 -4.71 8.30 -21.63
C VAL A 271 -5.15 7.82 -20.24
N LEU A 272 -4.92 6.54 -19.91
CA LEU A 272 -5.24 6.02 -18.58
C LEU A 272 -4.42 6.71 -17.49
N SER A 273 -3.11 6.90 -17.72
CA SER A 273 -2.22 7.58 -16.78
C SER A 273 -2.63 9.03 -16.53
N ASP A 274 -3.02 9.77 -17.57
CA ASP A 274 -3.55 11.13 -17.47
C ASP A 274 -4.82 11.16 -16.61
N ILE A 275 -5.78 10.29 -16.91
CA ILE A 275 -7.05 10.20 -16.17
C ILE A 275 -6.82 9.88 -14.69
N VAL A 276 -5.93 8.93 -14.38
CA VAL A 276 -5.64 8.53 -12.99
C VAL A 276 -5.00 9.68 -12.22
N ARG A 277 -4.06 10.42 -12.81
CA ARG A 277 -3.41 11.59 -12.19
C ARG A 277 -4.39 12.73 -11.97
N GLU A 278 -5.21 13.06 -12.96
CA GLU A 278 -6.26 14.07 -12.84
C GLU A 278 -7.28 13.69 -11.76
N THR A 279 -7.69 12.42 -11.71
CA THR A 279 -8.65 11.95 -10.72
C THR A 279 -8.05 12.02 -9.31
N TYR A 280 -6.80 11.63 -9.11
CA TYR A 280 -6.10 11.79 -7.83
C TYR A 280 -6.04 13.26 -7.43
N MET A 281 -5.68 14.15 -8.37
CA MET A 281 -5.67 15.58 -8.13
C MET A 281 -7.05 16.04 -7.66
N HIS A 282 -8.13 15.82 -8.42
CA HIS A 282 -9.47 16.27 -8.01
C HIS A 282 -9.86 15.74 -6.63
N LEU A 283 -9.52 14.49 -6.31
CA LEU A 283 -9.80 13.90 -5.01
C LEU A 283 -9.10 14.64 -3.86
N PHE A 284 -7.78 14.80 -3.93
CA PHE A 284 -7.02 15.33 -2.79
C PHE A 284 -6.78 16.85 -2.86
N ALA A 285 -7.10 17.48 -3.99
CA ALA A 285 -6.98 18.92 -4.20
C ALA A 285 -8.19 19.72 -3.74
N GLU A 286 -9.35 19.31 -4.21
CA GLU A 286 -10.58 20.10 -4.11
C GLU A 286 -11.33 19.80 -2.82
N HIS A 287 -11.02 18.66 -2.19
CA HIS A 287 -11.76 18.13 -1.05
C HIS A 287 -10.83 17.72 0.08
N GLU A 288 -11.17 18.13 1.29
CA GLU A 288 -10.49 17.68 2.50
C GLU A 288 -11.15 16.40 3.01
N TYR A 289 -10.81 15.28 2.39
CA TYR A 289 -11.42 13.98 2.73
C TYR A 289 -11.11 13.53 4.15
N LEU A 290 -9.95 13.87 4.71
CA LEU A 290 -9.64 13.56 6.10
C LEU A 290 -10.56 14.33 7.06
N THR A 291 -10.84 15.60 6.77
CA THR A 291 -11.82 16.42 7.51
C THR A 291 -13.24 15.88 7.35
N THR A 292 -13.62 15.46 6.15
CA THR A 292 -14.94 14.86 5.89
C THR A 292 -15.11 13.55 6.65
N PHE A 293 -14.08 12.69 6.65
CA PHE A 293 -14.04 11.47 7.46
C PHE A 293 -14.16 11.79 8.96
N ALA A 294 -13.41 12.79 9.44
CA ALA A 294 -13.47 13.26 10.83
C ALA A 294 -14.91 13.60 11.25
N GLN A 295 -15.64 14.34 10.41
CA GLN A 295 -17.04 14.70 10.64
C GLN A 295 -17.95 13.47 10.65
N GLN A 296 -17.76 12.53 9.73
CA GLN A 296 -18.58 11.33 9.62
C GLN A 296 -18.44 10.40 10.84
N ILE A 297 -17.26 10.33 11.45
CA ILE A 297 -17.03 9.53 12.67
C ILE A 297 -17.27 10.33 13.96
N GLY A 298 -17.60 11.62 13.84
CA GLY A 298 -17.74 12.53 14.98
C GLY A 298 -16.45 12.68 15.78
N ALA A 299 -15.30 12.82 15.11
CA ALA A 299 -14.00 13.01 15.74
C ALA A 299 -14.01 14.20 16.72
N GLU A 300 -13.29 14.07 17.82
CA GLU A 300 -13.18 15.07 18.89
C GLU A 300 -12.08 16.10 18.63
N THR A 301 -11.12 15.76 17.76
CA THR A 301 -9.99 16.62 17.41
C THR A 301 -9.89 16.82 15.90
N ASP A 302 -9.34 17.97 15.52
CA ASP A 302 -9.09 18.27 14.11
C ASP A 302 -8.01 17.33 13.54
N PRO A 303 -8.15 16.91 12.27
CA PRO A 303 -7.17 16.04 11.64
C PRO A 303 -5.81 16.74 11.47
N PRO A 304 -4.70 15.99 11.56
CA PRO A 304 -3.37 16.54 11.33
C PRO A 304 -3.19 16.83 9.83
N MET A 305 -3.06 18.11 9.49
CA MET A 305 -2.84 18.59 8.12
C MET A 305 -1.47 19.25 8.03
N CYS A 306 -0.62 18.79 7.10
CA CYS A 306 0.66 19.43 6.78
C CYS A 306 0.46 20.70 5.95
N ASN A 307 -0.52 20.70 5.03
CA ASN A 307 -0.86 21.83 4.16
C ASN A 307 0.33 22.39 3.35
N THR A 308 1.25 21.51 2.92
CA THR A 308 2.41 21.88 2.10
C THR A 308 2.27 21.43 0.65
N LEU A 309 1.36 20.50 0.35
CA LEU A 309 1.10 20.00 -0.99
C LEU A 309 0.20 20.95 -1.78
N GLU A 310 0.74 21.50 -2.88
CA GLU A 310 -0.03 22.24 -3.88
C GLU A 310 -0.59 21.27 -4.93
N PRO A 311 -1.90 21.01 -4.97
CA PRO A 311 -2.41 19.86 -5.71
C PRO A 311 -2.32 19.97 -7.24
N ALA A 312 -2.34 21.20 -7.79
CA ALA A 312 -2.19 21.43 -9.23
C ALA A 312 -0.88 20.88 -9.80
N SER A 313 0.14 20.69 -8.95
CA SER A 313 1.44 20.17 -9.37
C SER A 313 1.46 18.66 -9.69
N VAL A 314 0.41 17.90 -9.34
CA VAL A 314 0.36 16.44 -9.55
C VAL A 314 0.18 16.06 -11.03
N ILE A 315 -0.46 16.93 -11.82
CA ILE A 315 -0.84 16.64 -13.23
C ILE A 315 0.37 16.40 -14.14
N ASP A 316 1.56 16.83 -13.73
CA ASP A 316 2.80 16.67 -14.50
C ASP A 316 3.67 15.51 -14.00
N SER A 317 3.19 14.71 -13.03
CA SER A 317 4.00 13.63 -12.46
C SER A 317 4.04 12.38 -13.33
N THR A 318 5.15 12.21 -14.06
CA THR A 318 5.40 11.05 -14.93
C THR A 318 5.45 9.72 -14.18
N TYR A 319 5.94 9.72 -12.92
CA TYR A 319 6.23 8.50 -12.17
C TYR A 319 5.14 8.14 -11.14
N PHE A 320 3.96 8.76 -11.22
CA PHE A 320 2.87 8.52 -10.26
C PHE A 320 2.43 7.05 -10.24
N PHE A 321 2.19 6.50 -11.44
CA PHE A 321 2.05 5.07 -11.72
C PHE A 321 3.14 4.71 -12.74
N CYS A 322 4.05 3.81 -12.40
CA CYS A 322 5.23 3.49 -13.21
C CYS A 322 5.70 2.06 -13.05
#